data_AF-A0A955JQ73-F1
#
_entry.id   AF-A0A955JQ73-F1
#
_cell.length_a   1.000
_cell.length_b   1.000
_cell.length_c   1.000
_cell.angle_alpha   90.00
_cell.angle_beta   90.00
_cell.angle_gamma   90.00
#
_symmetry.space_group_name_H-M   'P 1'
#
loop_
_entity.id
_entity.type
_entity.pdbx_description
1 polymer ?
#
loop_
_entity_poly.entity_id
_entity_poly.type
_entity_poly.pdbx_seq_one_letter_code
_entity_poly.pdbx_strand_id
1 'polypeptide(L)'
;MEEQRVYKDFDLPTKHLGGNTHFVPPKARDEGEIERRRSLVRGVLLAEHQERGLAIASTILKHVKDDTSVRFASRIIAAGGLNTAWYGFARGAESEVMRRRLKLPFLAVHKPELRESSDDMLYDAAFQFSEARAQADLVKIAIESCSPKTDRLKRVLGRTVGKASLTLACTELGDELIMHPLSSVDTQLRVRQRSLGALNDARTLQDEMGLPPSIAQFADRDSHLSVFWRREAPTEAVRAYETAVDLQLAA
;
A
#
# COMPACT_ATOMS: atom_id res chain seq x y z
N MET A 1 35.48 15.65 8.24
CA MET A 1 34.01 15.64 8.21
C MET A 1 33.58 14.31 7.63
N GLU A 2 32.95 13.43 8.40
CA GLU A 2 32.30 12.25 7.82
C GLU A 2 31.18 12.72 6.89
N GLU A 3 31.22 12.33 5.62
CA GLU A 3 30.07 12.50 4.72
C GLU A 3 28.89 11.73 5.30
N GLN A 4 27.92 12.46 5.82
CA GLN A 4 26.72 11.90 6.41
C GLN A 4 25.95 11.14 5.32
N ARG A 5 25.96 9.80 5.39
CA ARG A 5 25.35 8.94 4.37
C ARG A 5 23.86 9.22 4.26
N VAL A 6 23.43 9.62 3.06
CA VAL A 6 22.02 9.81 2.71
C VAL A 6 21.27 8.48 2.77
N TYR A 7 20.13 8.45 3.47
CA TYR A 7 19.27 7.27 3.53
C TYR A 7 18.65 7.00 2.16
N LYS A 8 18.80 5.76 1.64
CA LYS A 8 18.24 5.33 0.34
C LYS A 8 17.31 4.14 0.45
N ASP A 9 17.51 3.34 1.49
CA ASP A 9 16.81 2.10 1.72
C ASP A 9 15.97 2.20 3.00
N PHE A 10 14.79 1.60 2.96
CA PHE A 10 13.92 1.37 4.09
C PHE A 10 13.92 -0.12 4.44
N ASP A 11 14.11 -0.41 5.72
CA ASP A 11 14.16 -1.77 6.22
C ASP A 11 12.75 -2.23 6.61
N LEU A 12 12.15 -3.09 5.78
CA LEU A 12 10.93 -3.80 6.13
C LEU A 12 11.28 -5.07 6.93
N PRO A 13 10.87 -5.18 8.21
CA PRO A 13 11.19 -6.35 9.03
C PRO A 13 10.49 -7.60 8.53
N THR A 14 11.15 -8.76 8.61
CA THR A 14 10.49 -10.05 8.33
C THR A 14 9.50 -10.44 9.44
N LYS A 15 9.79 -10.07 10.69
CA LYS A 15 8.85 -10.10 11.83
C LYS A 15 8.16 -8.74 11.99
N HIS A 16 7.04 -8.54 11.31
CA HIS A 16 6.32 -7.26 11.31
C HIS A 16 5.01 -7.30 12.11
N LEU A 17 4.12 -8.23 11.77
CA LEU A 17 2.83 -8.43 12.42
C LEU A 17 2.90 -9.61 13.40
N GLY A 18 2.30 -9.43 14.58
CA GLY A 18 2.14 -10.48 15.59
C GLY A 18 0.78 -11.17 15.49
N GLY A 19 0.67 -12.38 16.07
CA GLY A 19 -0.59 -13.12 16.14
C GLY A 19 -0.96 -13.91 14.88
N ASN A 20 -2.01 -14.73 14.98
CA ASN A 20 -2.54 -15.57 13.88
C ASN A 20 -3.72 -14.91 13.13
N THR A 21 -4.10 -13.69 13.48
CA THR A 21 -5.20 -12.94 12.89
C THR A 21 -4.71 -12.14 11.69
N HIS A 22 -4.56 -12.83 10.55
CA HIS A 22 -4.27 -12.20 9.26
C HIS A 22 -5.55 -12.10 8.43
N PHE A 23 -5.55 -11.18 7.46
CA PHE A 23 -6.68 -11.10 6.53
C PHE A 23 -6.84 -12.38 5.72
N VAL A 24 -8.06 -12.91 5.77
CA VAL A 24 -8.56 -14.01 4.96
C VAL A 24 -9.87 -13.51 4.36
N PRO A 25 -10.06 -13.63 3.02
CA PRO A 25 -11.33 -13.29 2.39
C PRO A 25 -12.49 -14.02 3.09
N PRO A 26 -13.59 -13.33 3.43
CA PRO A 26 -14.71 -13.97 4.12
C PRO A 26 -15.39 -15.00 3.22
N LYS A 27 -16.15 -15.90 3.86
CA LYS A 27 -16.92 -16.92 3.14
C LYS A 27 -17.98 -16.25 2.27
N ALA A 28 -18.09 -16.70 1.02
CA ALA A 28 -19.20 -16.30 0.16
C ALA A 28 -20.52 -16.88 0.69
N ARG A 29 -21.62 -16.14 0.47
CA ARG A 29 -22.98 -16.57 0.80
C ARG A 29 -23.81 -16.93 -0.44
N ASP A 30 -23.43 -16.42 -1.60
CA ASP A 30 -24.03 -16.74 -2.90
C ASP A 30 -23.54 -18.10 -3.41
N GLU A 31 -24.47 -18.95 -3.86
CA GLU A 31 -24.15 -20.32 -4.30
C GLU A 31 -23.22 -20.33 -5.53
N GLY A 32 -23.42 -19.40 -6.47
CA GLY A 32 -22.57 -19.28 -7.66
C GLY A 32 -21.13 -18.90 -7.31
N GLU A 33 -20.95 -17.91 -6.43
CA GLU A 33 -19.62 -17.52 -5.95
C GLU A 33 -18.97 -18.59 -5.08
N ILE A 34 -19.76 -19.35 -4.30
CA ILE A 34 -19.24 -20.51 -3.55
C ILE A 34 -18.68 -21.55 -4.53
N GLU A 35 -19.40 -21.89 -5.59
CA GLU A 35 -18.97 -22.87 -6.59
C GLU A 35 -17.72 -22.38 -7.36
N ARG A 36 -17.72 -21.11 -7.77
CA ARG A 36 -16.53 -20.47 -8.36
C ARG A 36 -15.33 -20.60 -7.43
N ARG A 37 -15.45 -20.21 -6.16
CA ARG A 37 -14.33 -20.25 -5.20
C ARG A 37 -13.83 -21.65 -4.89
N ARG A 38 -14.69 -22.67 -4.97
CA ARG A 38 -14.29 -24.08 -4.79
C ARG A 38 -13.42 -24.60 -5.93
N SER A 39 -13.65 -24.11 -7.15
CA SER A 39 -12.85 -24.48 -8.32
C SER A 39 -11.52 -23.70 -8.44
N LEU A 40 -11.35 -22.61 -7.68
CA LEU A 40 -10.12 -21.82 -7.70
C LEU A 40 -8.94 -22.55 -7.06
N VAL A 41 -7.77 -22.41 -7.70
CA VAL A 41 -6.49 -22.82 -7.11
C VAL A 41 -6.24 -22.02 -5.83
N ARG A 42 -5.67 -22.68 -4.81
CA ARG A 42 -5.36 -22.04 -3.52
C ARG A 42 -4.50 -20.78 -3.72
N GLY A 43 -4.98 -19.66 -3.20
CA GLY A 43 -4.29 -18.37 -3.24
C GLY A 43 -4.73 -17.43 -4.36
N VAL A 44 -5.46 -17.92 -5.37
CA VAL A 44 -5.99 -17.09 -6.48
C VAL A 44 -6.93 -16.02 -5.94
N LEU A 45 -7.89 -16.39 -5.07
CA LEU A 45 -8.83 -15.44 -4.47
C LEU A 45 -8.13 -14.29 -3.73
N LEU A 46 -7.03 -14.57 -3.02
CA LEU A 46 -6.29 -13.51 -2.33
C LEU A 46 -5.60 -12.58 -3.33
N ALA A 47 -5.07 -13.13 -4.43
CA ALA A 47 -4.48 -12.32 -5.51
C ALA A 47 -5.53 -11.47 -6.23
N GLU A 48 -6.74 -12.00 -6.47
CA GLU A 48 -7.89 -11.23 -6.98
C GLU A 48 -8.23 -10.06 -6.06
N HIS A 49 -8.30 -10.30 -4.75
CA HIS A 49 -8.57 -9.26 -3.76
C HIS A 49 -7.45 -8.21 -3.72
N GLN A 50 -6.18 -8.61 -3.85
CA GLN A 50 -5.07 -7.68 -3.93
C GLN A 50 -5.16 -6.80 -5.18
N GLU A 51 -5.43 -7.38 -6.35
CA GLU A 51 -5.58 -6.65 -7.60
C GLU A 51 -6.71 -5.61 -7.51
N ARG A 52 -7.92 -6.02 -7.10
CA ARG A 52 -9.07 -5.11 -6.91
C ARG A 52 -8.79 -4.05 -5.86
N GLY A 53 -8.16 -4.42 -4.74
CA GLY A 53 -7.80 -3.50 -3.68
C GLY A 53 -6.82 -2.42 -4.15
N LEU A 54 -5.84 -2.79 -4.99
CA LEU A 54 -4.88 -1.83 -5.58
C LEU A 54 -5.57 -0.90 -6.59
N ALA A 55 -6.52 -1.42 -7.36
CA ALA A 55 -7.36 -0.61 -8.25
C ALA A 55 -8.19 0.43 -7.49
N ILE A 56 -8.81 0.01 -6.39
CA ILE A 56 -9.58 0.89 -5.50
C ILE A 56 -8.66 1.94 -4.88
N ALA A 57 -7.52 1.55 -4.32
CA ALA A 57 -6.55 2.47 -3.73
C ALA A 57 -6.08 3.53 -4.73
N SER A 58 -5.68 3.12 -5.95
CA SER A 58 -5.29 4.06 -7.02
C SER A 58 -6.43 5.03 -7.36
N THR A 59 -7.66 4.53 -7.44
CA THR A 59 -8.83 5.37 -7.76
C THR A 59 -9.13 6.36 -6.64
N ILE A 60 -9.08 5.95 -5.36
CA ILE A 60 -9.27 6.87 -4.22
C ILE A 60 -8.29 8.03 -4.31
N LEU A 61 -7.00 7.74 -4.48
CA LEU A 61 -5.94 8.75 -4.51
C LEU A 61 -6.10 9.75 -5.67
N LYS A 62 -6.72 9.33 -6.79
CA LYS A 62 -7.02 10.25 -7.91
C LYS A 62 -8.18 11.22 -7.59
N HIS A 63 -9.09 10.82 -6.72
CA HIS A 63 -10.34 11.54 -6.45
C HIS A 63 -10.32 12.38 -5.18
N VAL A 64 -9.45 12.08 -4.21
CA VAL A 64 -9.26 12.94 -3.02
C VAL A 64 -8.43 14.18 -3.36
N LYS A 65 -8.86 15.34 -2.86
CA LYS A 65 -8.31 16.67 -3.09
C LYS A 65 -8.23 17.49 -1.80
N ASP A 66 -9.21 17.39 -0.91
CA ASP A 66 -9.11 18.13 0.35
C ASP A 66 -8.01 17.57 1.27
N ASP A 67 -7.28 18.45 1.95
CA ASP A 67 -6.15 18.10 2.82
C ASP A 67 -6.50 17.07 3.90
N THR A 68 -7.73 17.08 4.42
CA THR A 68 -8.11 16.15 5.49
C THR A 68 -8.32 14.75 4.93
N SER A 69 -8.99 14.63 3.78
CA SER A 69 -9.17 13.37 3.06
C SER A 69 -7.87 12.83 2.50
N VAL A 70 -7.01 13.68 1.95
CA VAL A 70 -5.69 13.28 1.44
C VAL A 70 -4.86 12.69 2.58
N ARG A 71 -4.82 13.34 3.75
CA ARG A 71 -4.08 12.83 4.92
C ARG A 71 -4.64 11.53 5.44
N PHE A 72 -5.97 11.44 5.59
CA PHE A 72 -6.64 10.20 5.99
C PHE A 72 -6.33 9.06 5.00
N ALA A 73 -6.56 9.28 3.71
CA ALA A 73 -6.34 8.28 2.68
C ALA A 73 -4.87 7.86 2.62
N SER A 74 -3.94 8.81 2.69
CA SER A 74 -2.51 8.54 2.65
C SER A 74 -2.08 7.65 3.82
N ARG A 75 -2.50 7.97 5.05
CA ARG A 75 -2.21 7.17 6.24
C ARG A 75 -2.71 5.73 6.10
N ILE A 76 -3.99 5.57 5.77
CA ILE A 76 -4.64 4.25 5.76
C ILE A 76 -4.16 3.38 4.59
N ILE A 77 -4.04 3.96 3.39
CA ILE A 77 -3.56 3.24 2.20
C ILE A 77 -2.07 2.90 2.33
N ALA A 78 -1.22 3.80 2.83
CA ALA A 78 0.19 3.51 3.04
C ALA A 78 0.38 2.37 4.07
N ALA A 79 -0.37 2.41 5.18
CA ALA A 79 -0.35 1.34 6.18
C ALA A 79 -0.80 -0.01 5.61
N GLY A 80 -1.94 -0.04 4.92
CA GLY A 80 -2.44 -1.25 4.27
C GLY A 80 -1.51 -1.76 3.17
N GLY A 81 -0.84 -0.86 2.46
CA GLY A 81 0.12 -1.16 1.41
C GLY A 81 1.41 -1.76 1.95
N LEU A 82 1.97 -1.23 3.05
CA LEU A 82 3.14 -1.80 3.72
C LEU A 82 2.88 -3.22 4.23
N ASN A 83 1.70 -3.48 4.78
CA ASN A 83 1.30 -4.83 5.18
C ASN A 83 1.13 -5.77 3.97
N THR A 84 0.52 -5.30 2.88
CA THR A 84 0.46 -6.07 1.62
C THR A 84 1.85 -6.39 1.07
N ALA A 85 2.76 -5.42 1.10
CA ALA A 85 4.16 -5.61 0.73
C ALA A 85 4.84 -6.65 1.64
N TRP A 86 4.59 -6.60 2.94
CA TRP A 86 5.11 -7.58 3.90
C TRP A 86 4.67 -9.00 3.55
N TYR A 87 3.38 -9.23 3.29
CA TYR A 87 2.85 -10.55 2.92
C TYR A 87 3.50 -11.14 1.65
N GLY A 88 3.80 -10.31 0.65
CA GLY A 88 4.36 -10.76 -0.63
C GLY A 88 5.89 -10.79 -0.72
N PHE A 89 6.60 -10.04 0.13
CA PHE A 89 8.04 -9.80 0.00
C PHE A 89 8.88 -10.19 1.22
N ALA A 90 8.36 -10.02 2.44
CA ALA A 90 9.13 -10.16 3.68
C ALA A 90 8.70 -11.33 4.58
N ARG A 91 7.41 -11.68 4.60
CA ARG A 91 6.89 -12.83 5.34
C ARG A 91 7.47 -14.13 4.78
N GLY A 92 7.96 -15.01 5.65
CA GLY A 92 8.53 -16.31 5.25
C GLY A 92 10.00 -16.23 4.83
N ALA A 93 10.60 -15.03 4.83
CA ALA A 93 12.02 -14.84 4.51
C ALA A 93 12.91 -14.86 5.76
N GLU A 94 12.40 -15.24 6.94
CA GLU A 94 13.11 -15.19 8.22
C GLU A 94 14.33 -16.11 8.24
N SER A 95 14.31 -17.20 7.47
CA SER A 95 15.43 -18.11 7.27
C SER A 95 16.49 -17.57 6.30
N GLU A 96 16.14 -16.58 5.47
CA GLU A 96 17.05 -15.97 4.49
C GLU A 96 17.69 -14.69 5.04
N VAL A 97 16.87 -13.80 5.63
CA VAL A 97 17.26 -12.45 6.03
C VAL A 97 16.43 -11.95 7.22
N MET A 98 17.00 -11.07 8.04
CA MET A 98 16.25 -10.39 9.10
C MET A 98 15.33 -9.29 8.57
N ARG A 99 15.67 -8.69 7.42
CA ARG A 99 15.01 -7.50 6.86
C ARG A 99 15.06 -7.54 5.34
N ARG A 100 14.00 -7.06 4.71
CA ARG A 100 13.95 -6.82 3.26
C ARG A 100 14.02 -5.32 2.99
N ARG A 101 14.81 -4.93 1.99
CA ARG A 101 15.02 -3.52 1.66
C ARG A 101 13.99 -3.06 0.63
N LEU A 102 13.26 -2.00 0.98
CA LEU A 102 12.49 -1.17 0.07
C LEU A 102 13.28 0.10 -0.25
N LYS A 103 12.97 0.77 -1.36
CA LYS A 103 13.58 2.06 -1.69
C LYS A 103 12.75 3.18 -1.06
N LEU A 104 13.43 4.12 -0.40
CA LEU A 104 12.82 5.37 0.02
C LEU A 104 12.58 6.26 -1.19
N PRO A 105 11.49 7.07 -1.20
CA PRO A 105 11.32 8.10 -2.22
C PRO A 105 12.44 9.14 -2.11
N PHE A 106 12.96 9.59 -3.25
CA PHE A 106 14.02 10.57 -3.29
C PHE A 106 13.49 11.92 -3.77
N LEU A 107 13.30 12.85 -2.82
CA LEU A 107 12.81 14.19 -3.12
C LEU A 107 13.96 15.11 -3.57
N ALA A 108 13.82 15.73 -4.73
CA ALA A 108 14.85 16.58 -5.31
C ALA A 108 14.84 17.99 -4.68
N VAL A 109 15.72 18.23 -3.71
CA VAL A 109 15.68 19.46 -2.90
C VAL A 109 16.44 20.63 -3.53
N HIS A 110 17.51 20.34 -4.25
CA HIS A 110 18.47 21.34 -4.75
C HIS A 110 18.11 21.97 -6.08
N LYS A 111 17.07 21.48 -6.75
CA LYS A 111 16.58 21.98 -8.03
C LYS A 111 15.13 22.41 -7.85
N PRO A 112 14.85 23.71 -7.61
CA PRO A 112 13.50 24.19 -7.36
C PRO A 112 12.49 23.74 -8.42
N GLU A 113 12.91 23.65 -9.67
CA GLU A 113 12.13 23.19 -10.82
C GLU A 113 11.82 21.69 -10.82
N LEU A 114 12.53 20.89 -10.01
CA LEU A 114 12.30 19.45 -9.86
C LEU A 114 11.70 19.10 -8.49
N ARG A 115 11.35 20.09 -7.66
CA ARG A 115 10.68 19.83 -6.38
C ARG A 115 9.28 19.33 -6.67
N GLU A 116 8.97 18.16 -6.14
CA GLU A 116 7.65 17.55 -6.26
C GLU A 116 6.73 18.19 -5.23
N SER A 117 5.58 18.70 -5.67
CA SER A 117 4.50 19.14 -4.79
C SER A 117 3.84 17.94 -4.11
N SER A 118 3.04 18.19 -3.07
CA SER A 118 2.21 17.15 -2.47
C SER A 118 1.25 16.53 -3.49
N ASP A 119 0.69 17.32 -4.40
CA ASP A 119 -0.16 16.82 -5.49
C ASP A 119 0.60 15.91 -6.48
N ASP A 120 1.84 16.28 -6.85
CA ASP A 120 2.68 15.46 -7.74
C ASP A 120 3.00 14.10 -7.09
N MET A 121 3.35 14.12 -5.80
CA MET A 121 3.63 12.91 -5.04
C MET A 121 2.40 12.02 -4.87
N LEU A 122 1.22 12.62 -4.65
CA LEU A 122 -0.05 11.90 -4.58
C LEU A 122 -0.37 11.24 -5.92
N TYR A 123 -0.16 11.96 -7.02
CA TYR A 123 -0.34 11.45 -8.37
C TYR A 123 0.63 10.30 -8.69
N ASP A 124 1.92 10.44 -8.37
CA ASP A 124 2.93 9.38 -8.55
C ASP A 124 2.57 8.13 -7.72
N ALA A 125 2.17 8.30 -6.45
CA ALA A 125 1.70 7.18 -5.64
C ALA A 125 0.48 6.48 -6.27
N ALA A 126 -0.51 7.24 -6.73
CA ALA A 126 -1.70 6.70 -7.40
C ALA A 126 -1.34 5.91 -8.68
N PHE A 127 -0.37 6.41 -9.46
CA PHE A 127 0.17 5.73 -10.63
C PHE A 127 0.90 4.44 -10.25
N GLN A 128 1.78 4.46 -9.25
CA GLN A 128 2.51 3.27 -8.78
C GLN A 128 1.57 2.20 -8.22
N PHE A 129 0.46 2.57 -7.58
CA PHE A 129 -0.59 1.61 -7.20
C PHE A 129 -1.30 0.99 -8.42
N SER A 130 -1.48 1.76 -9.49
CA SER A 130 -2.01 1.24 -10.76
C SER A 130 -1.02 0.27 -11.44
N GLU A 131 0.29 0.55 -11.38
CA GLU A 131 1.31 -0.39 -11.87
C GLU A 131 1.35 -1.67 -11.02
N ALA A 132 1.25 -1.53 -9.69
CA ALA A 132 1.16 -2.65 -8.77
C ALA A 132 -0.07 -3.52 -9.05
N ARG A 133 -1.21 -2.93 -9.42
CA ARG A 133 -2.41 -3.67 -9.85
C ARG A 133 -2.09 -4.59 -11.04
N ALA A 134 -1.43 -4.08 -12.08
CA ALA A 134 -1.03 -4.90 -13.23
C ALA A 134 -0.09 -6.04 -12.83
N GLN A 135 0.80 -5.82 -11.86
CA GLN A 135 1.66 -6.87 -11.33
C GLN A 135 0.89 -7.91 -10.49
N ALA A 136 -0.16 -7.49 -9.78
CA ALA A 136 -1.03 -8.39 -9.03
C ALA A 136 -1.81 -9.33 -9.97
N ASP A 137 -2.26 -8.84 -11.12
CA ASP A 137 -2.87 -9.68 -12.15
C ASP A 137 -1.88 -10.74 -12.69
N LEU A 138 -0.62 -10.36 -12.92
CA LEU A 138 0.43 -11.34 -13.29
C LEU A 138 0.67 -12.38 -12.18
N VAL A 139 0.59 -12.00 -10.91
CA VAL A 139 0.69 -12.95 -9.78
C VAL A 139 -0.50 -13.91 -9.80
N LYS A 140 -1.72 -13.41 -10.04
CA LYS A 140 -2.94 -14.23 -10.15
C LYS A 140 -2.79 -15.27 -11.26
N ILE A 141 -2.45 -14.85 -12.49
CA ILE A 141 -2.23 -15.74 -13.64
C ILE A 141 -1.15 -16.78 -13.35
N ALA A 142 -0.06 -16.38 -12.68
CA ALA A 142 1.02 -17.28 -12.31
C ALA A 142 0.58 -18.34 -11.29
N ILE A 143 -0.28 -18.00 -10.33
CA ILE A 143 -0.84 -18.98 -9.37
C ILE A 143 -1.78 -19.94 -10.09
N GLU A 144 -2.68 -19.44 -10.93
CA GLU A 144 -3.65 -20.25 -11.69
C GLU A 144 -2.94 -21.28 -12.59
N SER A 145 -1.84 -20.87 -13.22
CA SER A 145 -1.04 -21.73 -14.10
C SER A 145 0.03 -22.56 -13.38
N CYS A 146 0.07 -22.55 -12.03
CA CYS A 146 1.10 -23.20 -11.23
C CYS A 146 2.53 -22.85 -11.67
N SER A 147 2.75 -21.59 -12.09
CA SER A 147 4.01 -21.13 -12.65
C SER A 147 5.14 -21.14 -11.62
N PRO A 148 6.35 -21.63 -11.97
CA PRO A 148 7.52 -21.55 -11.09
C PRO A 148 7.99 -20.11 -10.82
N LYS A 149 7.47 -19.12 -11.57
CA LYS A 149 7.80 -17.69 -11.41
C LYS A 149 6.97 -17.00 -10.33
N THR A 150 5.99 -17.67 -9.74
CA THR A 150 5.03 -17.09 -8.78
C THR A 150 5.71 -16.31 -7.66
N ASP A 151 6.71 -16.89 -6.99
CA ASP A 151 7.38 -16.23 -5.87
C ASP A 151 8.21 -15.02 -6.30
N ARG A 152 8.82 -15.08 -7.49
CA ARG A 152 9.52 -13.93 -8.06
C ARG A 152 8.54 -12.79 -8.32
N LEU A 153 7.37 -13.08 -8.89
CA LEU A 153 6.34 -12.07 -9.17
C LEU A 153 5.78 -11.47 -7.88
N LYS A 154 5.49 -12.28 -6.86
CA LYS A 154 5.07 -11.80 -5.53
C LYS A 154 6.07 -10.83 -4.90
N ARG A 155 7.38 -11.12 -5.01
CA ARG A 155 8.44 -10.22 -4.53
C ARG A 155 8.49 -8.92 -5.32
N VAL A 156 8.29 -8.96 -6.64
CA VAL A 156 8.23 -7.75 -7.49
C VAL A 156 7.04 -6.90 -7.09
N LEU A 157 5.85 -7.50 -7.00
CA LEU A 157 4.64 -6.84 -6.53
C LEU A 157 4.85 -6.19 -5.15
N GLY A 158 5.37 -6.95 -4.18
CA GLY A 158 5.59 -6.44 -2.83
C GLY A 158 6.59 -5.28 -2.76
N ARG A 159 7.61 -5.25 -3.64
CA ARG A 159 8.51 -4.10 -3.75
C ARG A 159 7.82 -2.87 -4.32
N THR A 160 7.01 -3.04 -5.36
CA THR A 160 6.27 -1.95 -6.00
C THR A 160 5.25 -1.35 -5.04
N VAL A 161 4.43 -2.19 -4.40
CA VAL A 161 3.46 -1.76 -3.38
C VAL A 161 4.16 -1.09 -2.20
N GLY A 162 5.27 -1.66 -1.73
CA GLY A 162 6.07 -1.08 -0.65
C GLY A 162 6.60 0.31 -1.02
N LYS A 163 7.15 0.47 -2.22
CA LYS A 163 7.61 1.78 -2.72
C LYS A 163 6.45 2.78 -2.81
N ALA A 164 5.33 2.41 -3.44
CA ALA A 164 4.15 3.26 -3.57
C ALA A 164 3.62 3.73 -2.20
N SER A 165 3.63 2.83 -1.21
CA SER A 165 3.21 3.13 0.15
C SER A 165 4.15 4.12 0.86
N LEU A 166 5.46 3.99 0.63
CA LEU A 166 6.45 4.91 1.19
C LEU A 166 6.39 6.29 0.51
N THR A 167 6.16 6.34 -0.80
CA THR A 167 5.88 7.59 -1.52
C THR A 167 4.65 8.29 -0.95
N LEU A 168 3.55 7.55 -0.81
CA LEU A 168 2.29 8.06 -0.28
C LEU A 168 2.41 8.56 1.17
N ALA A 169 3.19 7.86 2.01
CA ALA A 169 3.46 8.30 3.38
C ALA A 169 4.24 9.64 3.45
N CYS A 170 4.92 10.01 2.36
CA CYS A 170 5.75 11.20 2.27
C CYS A 170 5.05 12.36 1.54
N THR A 171 3.81 12.19 1.08
CA THR A 171 3.10 13.20 0.26
C THR A 171 3.07 14.58 0.91
N GLU A 172 2.81 14.68 2.23
CA GLU A 172 2.83 15.97 2.95
C GLU A 172 4.19 16.69 2.91
N LEU A 173 5.30 15.95 2.69
CA LEU A 173 6.63 16.58 2.63
C LEU A 173 6.83 17.42 1.37
N GLY A 174 6.08 17.18 0.30
CA GLY A 174 6.23 17.91 -0.96
C GLY A 174 6.11 19.42 -0.74
N ASP A 175 4.93 19.86 -0.30
CA ASP A 175 4.66 21.28 -0.06
C ASP A 175 5.47 21.85 1.11
N GLU A 176 5.69 21.05 2.17
CA GLU A 176 6.55 21.45 3.30
C GLU A 176 7.97 21.84 2.84
N LEU A 177 8.57 21.06 1.94
CA LEU A 177 9.93 21.28 1.45
C LEU A 177 10.01 22.37 0.37
N ILE A 178 8.91 22.65 -0.33
CA ILE A 178 8.80 23.81 -1.21
C ILE A 178 8.85 25.10 -0.36
N MET A 179 8.07 25.15 0.71
CA MET A 179 7.97 26.32 1.60
C MET A 179 9.19 26.49 2.51
N HIS A 180 9.76 25.38 2.99
CA HIS A 180 10.89 25.36 3.90
C HIS A 180 11.98 24.39 3.40
N PRO A 181 12.79 24.83 2.42
CA PRO A 181 13.81 23.97 1.83
C PRO A 181 14.86 23.53 2.86
N LEU A 182 15.14 22.24 2.89
CA LEU A 182 16.16 21.64 3.76
C LEU A 182 17.39 21.20 2.95
N SER A 183 18.42 20.70 3.63
CA SER A 183 19.49 19.98 2.92
C SER A 183 18.96 18.64 2.37
N SER A 184 19.65 18.05 1.38
CA SER A 184 19.29 16.69 0.90
C SER A 184 19.37 15.65 2.02
N VAL A 185 20.33 15.79 2.93
CA VAL A 185 20.50 14.87 4.07
C VAL A 185 19.32 14.98 5.02
N ASP A 186 18.93 16.19 5.40
CA ASP A 186 17.80 16.43 6.31
C ASP A 186 16.47 16.03 5.68
N THR A 187 16.31 16.27 4.38
CA THR A 187 15.12 15.83 3.64
C THR A 187 15.00 14.30 3.66
N GLN A 188 16.09 13.59 3.37
CA GLN A 188 16.07 12.13 3.40
C GLN A 188 15.91 11.56 4.82
N LEU A 189 16.36 12.29 5.84
CA LEU A 189 16.04 11.98 7.22
C LEU A 189 14.53 12.14 7.51
N ARG A 190 13.89 13.22 7.04
CA ARG A 190 12.44 13.44 7.17
C ARG A 190 11.62 12.38 6.43
N VAL A 191 12.02 12.03 5.21
CA VAL A 191 11.43 10.92 4.43
C VAL A 191 11.50 9.61 5.22
N ARG A 192 12.66 9.29 5.80
CA ARG A 192 12.82 8.11 6.64
C ARG A 192 11.92 8.16 7.89
N GLN A 193 11.80 9.30 8.54
CA GLN A 193 10.93 9.47 9.72
C GLN A 193 9.46 9.25 9.37
N ARG A 194 8.97 9.85 8.28
CA ARG A 194 7.60 9.63 7.77
C ARG A 194 7.35 8.17 7.43
N SER A 195 8.32 7.53 6.77
CA SER A 195 8.27 6.10 6.45
C SER A 195 8.21 5.19 7.70
N LEU A 196 8.95 5.53 8.76
CA LEU A 196 8.87 4.83 10.04
C LEU A 196 7.52 5.04 10.73
N GLY A 197 6.95 6.25 10.63
CA GLY A 197 5.59 6.56 11.07
C GLY A 197 4.55 5.67 10.38
N ALA A 198 4.60 5.57 9.05
CA ALA A 198 3.70 4.70 8.29
C ALA A 198 3.84 3.22 8.65
N LEU A 199 5.05 2.74 8.93
CA LEU A 199 5.27 1.37 9.43
C LEU A 199 4.69 1.18 10.84
N ASN A 200 4.71 2.22 11.68
CA ASN A 200 4.07 2.17 12.98
C ASN A 200 2.55 2.13 12.84
N ASP A 201 1.96 2.99 11.99
CA ASP A 201 0.53 2.96 11.66
C ASP A 201 0.08 1.59 11.14
N ALA A 202 0.89 0.96 10.27
CA ALA A 202 0.62 -0.39 9.77
C ALA A 202 0.48 -1.46 10.86
N ARG A 203 1.08 -1.23 12.04
CA ARG A 203 0.95 -2.11 13.21
C ARG A 203 -0.19 -1.68 14.11
N THR A 204 -0.27 -0.40 14.45
CA THR A 204 -1.19 0.10 15.48
C THR A 204 -2.63 0.20 15.00
N LEU A 205 -2.88 0.37 13.70
CA LEU A 205 -4.24 0.36 13.15
C LEU A 205 -4.97 -0.97 13.39
N GLN A 206 -4.24 -2.07 13.63
CA GLN A 206 -4.85 -3.33 14.05
C GLN A 206 -5.68 -3.16 15.33
N ASP A 207 -5.22 -2.35 16.28
CA ASP A 207 -5.89 -2.18 17.57
C ASP A 207 -7.23 -1.44 17.40
N GLU A 208 -7.33 -0.55 16.42
CA GLU A 208 -8.55 0.20 16.09
C GLU A 208 -9.51 -0.62 15.20
N MET A 209 -8.96 -1.42 14.29
CA MET A 209 -9.72 -2.16 13.28
C MET A 209 -10.07 -3.60 13.68
N GLY A 210 -9.38 -4.16 14.68
CA GLY A 210 -9.43 -5.57 15.07
C GLY A 210 -8.62 -6.52 14.17
N LEU A 211 -8.01 -6.03 13.08
CA LEU A 211 -7.23 -6.80 12.13
C LEU A 211 -6.15 -5.92 11.47
N PRO A 212 -4.92 -6.42 11.21
CA PRO A 212 -3.93 -5.65 10.47
C PRO A 212 -4.46 -5.20 9.10
N PRO A 213 -4.37 -3.91 8.76
CA PRO A 213 -4.88 -3.42 7.48
C PRO A 213 -4.11 -4.05 6.32
N SER A 214 -4.79 -4.40 5.24
CA SER A 214 -4.19 -4.82 3.97
C SER A 214 -5.01 -4.26 2.83
N ILE A 215 -4.35 -3.79 1.77
CA ILE A 215 -5.01 -3.32 0.55
C ILE A 215 -6.02 -4.34 0.00
N ALA A 216 -5.76 -5.64 0.14
CA ALA A 216 -6.68 -6.70 -0.30
C ALA A 216 -8.08 -6.61 0.34
N GLN A 217 -8.18 -5.96 1.51
CA GLN A 217 -9.44 -5.78 2.21
C GLN A 217 -10.37 -4.80 1.49
N PHE A 218 -9.85 -3.84 0.72
CA PHE A 218 -10.70 -2.90 -0.02
C PHE A 218 -11.58 -3.57 -1.07
N ALA A 219 -11.17 -4.74 -1.58
CA ALA A 219 -11.95 -5.52 -2.55
C ALA A 219 -13.29 -6.04 -2.00
N ASP A 220 -13.45 -6.04 -0.68
CA ASP A 220 -14.67 -6.48 -0.01
C ASP A 220 -15.23 -5.32 0.85
N ARG A 221 -16.48 -4.94 0.60
CA ARG A 221 -17.14 -3.84 1.31
C ARG A 221 -17.30 -4.16 2.80
N ASP A 222 -17.40 -5.42 3.19
CA ASP A 222 -17.65 -5.82 4.59
C ASP A 222 -16.37 -6.20 5.33
N SER A 223 -15.20 -6.00 4.71
CA SER A 223 -13.93 -6.19 5.40
C SER A 223 -13.71 -5.15 6.50
N HIS A 224 -12.90 -5.50 7.50
CA HIS A 224 -12.55 -4.59 8.60
C HIS A 224 -12.02 -3.23 8.11
N LEU A 225 -11.18 -3.21 7.06
CA LEU A 225 -10.63 -1.97 6.50
C LEU A 225 -11.71 -1.15 5.80
N SER A 226 -12.55 -1.77 4.98
CA SER A 226 -13.63 -1.09 4.26
C SER A 226 -14.69 -0.53 5.21
N VAL A 227 -15.01 -1.26 6.27
CA VAL A 227 -15.93 -0.81 7.33
C VAL A 227 -15.32 0.33 8.13
N PHE A 228 -14.05 0.20 8.53
CA PHE A 228 -13.32 1.28 9.21
C PHE A 228 -13.28 2.54 8.36
N TRP A 229 -12.96 2.42 7.06
CA TRP A 229 -12.97 3.54 6.12
C TRP A 229 -14.32 4.26 6.10
N ARG A 230 -15.43 3.54 5.92
CA ARG A 230 -16.76 4.17 5.88
C ARG A 230 -17.17 4.82 7.21
N ARG A 231 -16.62 4.35 8.34
CA ARG A 231 -16.93 4.86 9.67
C ARG A 231 -16.13 6.12 10.03
N GLU A 232 -14.85 6.14 9.67
CA GLU A 232 -13.90 7.16 10.15
C GLU A 232 -13.47 8.16 9.07
N ALA A 233 -13.64 7.84 7.78
CA ALA A 233 -13.14 8.69 6.72
C ALA A 233 -13.95 10.01 6.63
N PRO A 234 -13.28 11.13 6.30
CA PRO A 234 -13.96 12.35 5.92
C PRO A 234 -14.85 12.13 4.69
N THR A 235 -15.86 13.00 4.51
CA THR A 235 -16.89 12.86 3.48
C THR A 235 -16.34 12.65 2.06
N GLU A 236 -15.28 13.38 1.68
CA GLU A 236 -14.70 13.24 0.34
C GLU A 236 -13.96 11.91 0.18
N ALA A 237 -13.19 11.47 1.17
CA ALA A 237 -12.58 10.15 1.18
C ALA A 237 -13.61 9.01 1.14
N VAL A 238 -14.78 9.15 1.79
CA VAL A 238 -15.89 8.19 1.67
C VAL A 238 -16.41 8.13 0.23
N ARG A 239 -16.72 9.28 -0.37
CA ARG A 239 -17.23 9.36 -1.75
C ARG A 239 -16.22 8.81 -2.76
N ALA A 240 -14.93 9.08 -2.57
CA ALA A 240 -13.86 8.55 -3.40
C ALA A 240 -13.78 7.03 -3.33
N TYR A 241 -13.94 6.45 -2.13
CA TYR A 241 -14.00 5.00 -1.95
C TYR A 241 -15.25 4.38 -2.59
N GLU A 242 -16.43 4.96 -2.39
CA GLU A 242 -17.67 4.47 -3.01
C GLU A 242 -17.60 4.50 -4.54
N THR A 243 -17.13 5.62 -5.10
CA THR A 243 -16.88 5.75 -6.54
C THR A 243 -15.91 4.68 -7.04
N ALA A 244 -14.83 4.43 -6.30
CA ALA A 244 -13.85 3.42 -6.66
C ALA A 244 -14.43 2.00 -6.64
N VAL A 245 -15.27 1.68 -5.65
CA VAL A 245 -15.96 0.39 -5.57
C VAL A 245 -16.94 0.21 -6.73
N ASP A 246 -17.75 1.22 -7.03
CA ASP A 246 -18.75 1.16 -8.10
C ASP A 246 -18.08 0.97 -9.47
N LEU A 247 -16.95 1.65 -9.71
CA LEU A 247 -16.15 1.44 -10.92
C LEU A 247 -15.56 0.03 -11.04
N GLN A 248 -15.24 -0.63 -9.92
CA GLN A 248 -14.79 -2.03 -9.94
C GLN A 248 -15.93 -3.03 -10.11
N LEU A 249 -17.17 -2.67 -9.76
CA LEU A 249 -18.34 -3.51 -9.99
C LEU A 249 -18.87 -3.40 -11.42
N ALA A 250 -18.62 -2.27 -12.09
CA ALA A 250 -19.03 -2.03 -13.47
C ALA A 250 -18.04 -2.57 -14.54
N ALA A 251 -16.81 -2.92 -14.15
CA ALA A 251 -15.74 -3.41 -15.02
C ALA A 251 -15.68 -4.94 -15.08
#